data_AF-A0A8S0Z2Q6-F1
#
_entry.id   AF-A0A8S0Z2Q6-F1
#
_cell.length_a   1.000
_cell.length_b   1.000
_cell.length_c   1.000
_cell.angle_alpha   90.00
_cell.angle_beta   90.00
_cell.angle_gamma   90.00
#
_symmetry.space_group_name_H-M   'P 1'
#
loop_
_entity.id
_entity.type
_entity.pdbx_description
1 polymer ?
#
loop_
_entity_poly.entity_id
_entity_poly.type
_entity_poly.pdbx_seq_one_letter_code
_entity_poly.pdbx_strand_id
1 'polypeptide(L)'
;MQSADRKVKRAEIKLAAFIAEHKIAHAVIDHLNDLLPDIFPDSSIATNLKMKHSKLHVVITNVLGSLHLCASDAAKEIPTECEQLARDVYNHFKSNSKRQSQFKAFQNFVEVDVHKILRPAQTRWLSLSSVVDRLLEQWDALRLYFDSKRLDDRECREIQKRLNDPIIKAYYCFLSWMLYKFANANAYFQSESTVITEMHTKMRDLYRNLIKLVMQPECMLDDKLDKIDPTNENLYLNLDDIYLGLGVRKQLSLPEVANNENDIL
;
A
#
# COMPACT_ATOMS: atom_id res chain seq x y z
N MET A 1 17.30 22.55 -24.10
CA MET A 1 18.06 21.48 -23.41
C MET A 1 17.23 20.28 -22.94
N GLN A 2 15.97 20.43 -22.51
CA GLN A 2 15.15 19.31 -21.98
C GLN A 2 14.65 18.26 -23.01
N SER A 3 14.70 18.52 -24.32
CA SER A 3 14.09 17.64 -25.34
C SER A 3 14.92 16.39 -25.67
N ALA A 4 16.24 16.50 -25.76
CA ALA A 4 17.12 15.39 -26.13
C ALA A 4 17.26 14.35 -25.00
N ASP A 5 17.45 14.80 -23.76
CA ASP A 5 17.49 13.94 -22.56
C ASP A 5 16.19 13.14 -22.37
N ARG A 6 15.04 13.77 -22.66
CA ARG A 6 13.73 13.09 -22.62
C ARG A 6 13.62 11.99 -23.67
N LYS A 7 14.21 12.16 -24.86
CA LYS A 7 14.24 11.13 -25.92
C LYS A 7 15.13 9.95 -25.53
N VAL A 8 16.29 10.21 -24.91
CA VAL A 8 17.18 9.15 -24.40
C VAL A 8 16.47 8.34 -23.30
N LYS A 9 15.89 9.00 -22.30
CA LYS A 9 15.09 8.32 -21.26
C LYS A 9 13.94 7.50 -21.83
N ARG A 10 13.26 8.00 -22.87
CA ARG A 10 12.20 7.25 -23.56
C ARG A 10 12.74 6.02 -24.28
N ALA A 11 13.93 6.09 -24.88
CA ALA A 11 14.58 4.95 -25.50
C ALA A 11 14.96 3.89 -24.45
N GLU A 12 15.51 4.31 -23.30
CA GLU A 12 15.82 3.41 -22.17
C GLU A 12 14.59 2.67 -21.68
N ILE A 13 13.47 3.38 -21.46
CA ILE A 13 12.20 2.74 -21.05
C ILE A 13 11.72 1.71 -22.09
N LYS A 14 11.83 2.02 -23.40
CA LYS A 14 11.46 1.09 -24.47
C LYS A 14 12.36 -0.14 -24.53
N LEU A 15 13.66 0.02 -24.32
CA LEU A 15 14.62 -1.10 -24.27
C LEU A 15 14.37 -1.98 -23.05
N ALA A 16 14.13 -1.37 -21.88
CA ALA A 16 13.67 -2.12 -20.71
C ALA A 16 12.39 -2.88 -21.00
N ALA A 17 11.48 -2.25 -21.75
CA ALA A 17 10.22 -2.85 -22.10
C ALA A 17 10.40 -4.16 -22.88
N PHE A 18 11.17 -4.07 -23.97
CA PHE A 18 11.49 -5.18 -24.85
C PHE A 18 12.20 -6.34 -24.12
N ILE A 19 13.23 -6.01 -23.31
CA ILE A 19 14.00 -7.04 -22.59
C ILE A 19 13.13 -7.82 -21.63
N ALA A 20 12.29 -7.12 -20.87
CA ALA A 20 11.39 -7.83 -19.99
C ALA A 20 10.39 -8.66 -20.82
N GLU A 21 9.81 -8.14 -21.92
CA GLU A 21 8.78 -8.82 -22.76
C GLU A 21 9.19 -10.16 -23.30
N HIS A 22 10.43 -10.27 -23.70
CA HIS A 22 10.96 -11.51 -24.25
C HIS A 22 11.71 -12.35 -23.22
N LYS A 23 11.60 -12.02 -21.92
CA LYS A 23 12.33 -12.66 -20.81
C LYS A 23 13.82 -12.80 -21.10
N ILE A 24 14.40 -11.76 -21.72
CA ILE A 24 15.80 -11.76 -22.12
C ILE A 24 16.66 -11.55 -20.88
N ALA A 25 17.75 -12.32 -20.76
CA ALA A 25 18.68 -12.19 -19.64
C ALA A 25 19.18 -10.74 -19.52
N HIS A 26 19.10 -10.15 -18.32
CA HIS A 26 19.43 -8.74 -18.12
C HIS A 26 20.88 -8.40 -18.49
N ALA A 27 21.81 -9.37 -18.44
CA ALA A 27 23.19 -9.18 -18.88
C ALA A 27 23.31 -8.81 -20.37
N VAL A 28 22.32 -9.15 -21.20
CA VAL A 28 22.29 -8.81 -22.62
C VAL A 28 22.27 -7.30 -22.84
N ILE A 29 21.68 -6.52 -21.92
CA ILE A 29 21.65 -5.06 -22.08
C ILE A 29 23.06 -4.44 -22.00
N ASP A 30 24.00 -5.06 -21.29
CA ASP A 30 25.36 -4.53 -21.17
C ASP A 30 26.06 -4.54 -22.53
N HIS A 31 25.94 -5.66 -23.25
CA HIS A 31 26.49 -5.80 -24.60
C HIS A 31 25.69 -4.99 -25.62
N LEU A 32 24.37 -4.95 -25.50
CA LEU A 32 23.51 -4.19 -26.42
C LEU A 32 23.75 -2.68 -26.29
N ASN A 33 23.96 -2.17 -25.07
CA ASN A 33 24.28 -0.79 -24.81
C ASN A 33 25.60 -0.36 -25.47
N ASP A 34 26.59 -1.26 -25.51
CA ASP A 34 27.89 -0.99 -26.13
C ASP A 34 27.83 -1.15 -27.67
N LEU A 35 26.93 -2.01 -28.18
CA LEU A 35 26.75 -2.26 -29.61
C LEU A 35 25.93 -1.16 -30.33
N LEU A 36 24.94 -0.55 -29.67
CA LEU A 36 24.06 0.44 -30.28
C LEU A 36 24.80 1.68 -30.84
N PRO A 37 25.78 2.29 -30.14
CA PRO A 37 26.60 3.37 -30.68
C PRO A 37 27.42 2.98 -31.91
N ASP A 38 27.84 1.71 -31.99
CA ASP A 38 28.67 1.19 -33.09
C ASP A 38 27.84 0.96 -34.36
N ILE A 39 26.63 0.40 -34.20
CA ILE A 39 25.68 0.19 -35.31
C ILE A 39 25.07 1.52 -35.79
N PHE A 40 24.81 2.46 -34.87
CA PHE A 40 24.12 3.73 -35.15
C PHE A 40 24.95 4.95 -34.70
N PRO A 41 26.12 5.19 -35.32
CA PRO A 41 27.05 6.25 -34.89
C PRO A 41 26.50 7.67 -35.11
N ASP A 42 25.58 7.85 -36.04
CA ASP A 42 24.89 9.11 -36.35
C ASP A 42 23.75 9.43 -35.36
N SER A 43 23.30 8.44 -34.59
CA SER A 43 22.22 8.60 -33.63
C SER A 43 22.74 9.17 -32.32
N SER A 44 22.42 10.44 -32.07
CA SER A 44 22.61 11.07 -30.74
C SER A 44 21.87 10.34 -29.61
N ILE A 45 20.82 9.56 -29.90
CA ILE A 45 20.10 8.78 -28.89
C ILE A 45 20.90 7.52 -28.54
N ALA A 46 21.40 6.79 -29.54
CA ALA A 46 22.14 5.55 -29.35
C ALA A 46 23.47 5.81 -28.63
N THR A 47 24.22 6.81 -29.08
CA THR A 47 25.50 7.23 -28.47
C THR A 47 25.37 7.72 -27.03
N ASN A 48 24.23 8.32 -26.66
CA ASN A 48 23.99 8.81 -25.30
C ASN A 48 23.17 7.84 -24.43
N LEU A 49 22.75 6.69 -24.96
CA LEU A 49 22.06 5.66 -24.18
C LEU A 49 23.04 5.12 -23.14
N LYS A 50 22.64 5.16 -21.86
CA LYS A 50 23.45 4.63 -20.75
C LYS A 50 22.58 3.74 -19.91
N MET A 51 22.38 2.52 -20.39
CA MET A 51 21.53 1.53 -19.76
C MET A 51 22.28 0.21 -19.61
N LYS A 52 22.82 -0.03 -18.41
CA LYS A 52 23.41 -1.31 -18.01
C LYS A 52 22.44 -2.11 -17.16
N HIS A 53 22.73 -3.38 -16.89
CA HIS A 53 21.83 -4.31 -16.20
C HIS A 53 21.30 -3.77 -14.85
N SER A 54 22.12 -3.04 -14.11
CA SER A 54 21.74 -2.42 -12.84
C SER A 54 20.71 -1.31 -13.03
N LYS A 55 20.91 -0.42 -14.02
CA LYS A 55 19.93 0.62 -14.38
C LYS A 55 18.66 0.01 -14.97
N LEU A 56 18.77 -1.02 -15.79
CA LEU A 56 17.65 -1.79 -16.32
C LEU A 56 16.80 -2.37 -15.19
N HIS A 57 17.43 -3.07 -14.26
CA HIS A 57 16.76 -3.63 -13.09
C HIS A 57 16.07 -2.53 -12.28
N VAL A 58 16.76 -1.41 -12.04
CA VAL A 58 16.21 -0.26 -11.33
C VAL A 58 15.05 0.38 -12.09
N VAL A 59 15.08 0.50 -13.42
CA VAL A 59 13.97 1.04 -14.22
C VAL A 59 12.75 0.12 -14.15
N ILE A 60 12.96 -1.20 -14.20
CA ILE A 60 11.89 -2.20 -14.06
C ILE A 60 11.32 -2.18 -12.63
N THR A 61 12.17 -2.04 -11.61
CA THR A 61 11.78 -2.15 -10.20
C THR A 61 11.34 -0.83 -9.54
N ASN A 62 11.80 0.33 -9.99
CA ASN A 62 11.53 1.63 -9.34
C ASN A 62 10.07 2.08 -9.41
N VAL A 63 9.23 1.47 -10.25
CA VAL A 63 7.78 1.70 -10.22
C VAL A 63 7.20 1.26 -8.87
N LEU A 64 7.74 0.18 -8.30
CA LEU A 64 7.39 -0.27 -6.94
C LEU A 64 7.83 0.72 -5.88
N GLY A 65 8.99 1.36 -6.10
CA GLY A 65 9.49 2.44 -5.26
C GLY A 65 8.49 3.60 -5.19
N SER A 66 7.93 4.02 -6.31
CA SER A 66 6.94 5.12 -6.36
C SER A 66 5.64 4.79 -5.63
N LEU A 67 5.10 3.57 -5.81
CA LEU A 67 3.90 3.13 -5.09
C LEU A 67 4.13 3.08 -3.58
N HIS A 68 5.28 2.56 -3.17
CA HIS A 68 5.64 2.50 -1.77
C HIS A 68 5.79 3.89 -1.14
N LEU A 69 6.44 4.83 -1.82
CA LEU A 69 6.61 6.20 -1.33
C LEU A 69 5.27 6.93 -1.20
N CYS A 70 4.41 6.84 -2.22
CA CYS A 70 3.08 7.45 -2.18
C CYS A 70 2.25 6.91 -1.00
N ALA A 71 2.19 5.58 -0.85
CA ALA A 71 1.43 4.98 0.23
C ALA A 71 2.04 5.28 1.62
N SER A 72 3.37 5.32 1.73
CA SER A 72 4.04 5.68 2.97
C SER A 72 3.84 7.14 3.36
N ASP A 73 3.69 8.03 2.38
CA ASP A 73 3.42 9.44 2.63
C ASP A 73 1.96 9.62 3.07
N ALA A 74 1.01 9.01 2.35
CA ALA A 74 -0.41 9.01 2.70
C ALA A 74 -0.70 8.38 4.07
N ALA A 75 0.09 7.39 4.50
CA ALA A 75 -0.04 6.77 5.82
C ALA A 75 0.21 7.74 6.99
N LYS A 76 0.85 8.89 6.76
CA LYS A 76 1.07 9.93 7.78
C LYS A 76 -0.21 10.65 8.18
N GLU A 77 -1.22 10.64 7.30
CA GLU A 77 -2.54 11.22 7.56
C GLU A 77 -3.42 10.30 8.44
N ILE A 78 -2.98 9.07 8.69
CA ILE A 78 -3.69 8.15 9.58
C ILE A 78 -3.37 8.52 11.04
N PRO A 79 -4.36 8.47 11.95
CA PRO A 79 -4.14 8.79 13.36
C PRO A 79 -3.01 7.95 13.98
N THR A 80 -2.12 8.64 14.69
CA THR A 80 -0.94 8.04 15.33
C THR A 80 -1.29 6.93 16.34
N GLU A 81 -2.50 6.99 16.89
CA GLU A 81 -3.10 6.01 17.79
C GLU A 81 -3.19 4.63 17.14
N CYS A 82 -3.43 4.56 15.83
CA CYS A 82 -3.47 3.29 15.11
C CYS A 82 -2.09 2.62 15.11
N GLU A 83 -1.04 3.38 14.79
CA GLU A 83 0.34 2.87 14.81
C GLU A 83 0.77 2.50 16.24
N GLN A 84 0.43 3.35 17.22
CA GLN A 84 0.76 3.11 18.61
C GLN A 84 0.07 1.84 19.14
N LEU A 85 -1.19 1.60 18.79
CA LEU A 85 -1.89 0.35 19.14
C LEU A 85 -1.16 -0.88 18.58
N ALA A 86 -0.75 -0.87 17.31
CA ALA A 86 -0.01 -1.99 16.72
C ALA A 86 1.31 -2.25 17.46
N ARG A 87 2.03 -1.18 17.81
CA ARG A 87 3.29 -1.25 18.57
C ARG A 87 3.08 -1.79 19.99
N ASP A 88 2.07 -1.30 20.70
CA ASP A 88 1.75 -1.69 22.07
C ASP A 88 1.37 -3.17 22.14
N VAL A 89 0.46 -3.62 21.25
CA VAL A 89 0.06 -5.05 21.18
C VAL A 89 1.27 -5.93 20.88
N TYR A 90 2.11 -5.57 19.91
CA TYR A 90 3.31 -6.34 19.58
C TYR A 90 4.27 -6.41 20.78
N ASN A 91 4.58 -5.26 21.42
CA ASN A 91 5.50 -5.19 22.54
C ASN A 91 5.02 -6.01 23.74
N HIS A 92 3.71 -6.03 24.00
CA HIS A 92 3.12 -6.83 25.07
C HIS A 92 3.44 -8.32 24.96
N PHE A 93 3.45 -8.85 23.72
CA PHE A 93 3.68 -10.27 23.45
C PHE A 93 5.12 -10.62 23.07
N LYS A 94 5.93 -9.67 22.56
CA LYS A 94 7.24 -9.91 21.92
C LYS A 94 8.17 -10.84 22.70
N SER A 95 8.29 -10.67 24.02
CA SER A 95 9.29 -11.37 24.85
C SER A 95 8.71 -12.30 25.90
N ASN A 96 7.38 -12.43 25.99
CA ASN A 96 6.74 -13.11 27.11
C ASN A 96 6.03 -14.39 26.66
N SER A 97 6.70 -15.53 26.85
CA SER A 97 6.19 -16.86 26.51
C SER A 97 4.89 -17.20 27.22
N LYS A 98 4.73 -16.77 28.49
CA LYS A 98 3.49 -16.96 29.25
C LYS A 98 2.32 -16.20 28.62
N ARG A 99 2.50 -14.93 28.26
CA ARG A 99 1.47 -14.11 27.58
C ARG A 99 1.09 -14.71 26.23
N GLN A 100 2.07 -15.16 25.44
CA GLN A 100 1.80 -15.84 24.16
C GLN A 100 1.01 -17.14 24.35
N SER A 101 1.36 -17.95 25.35
CA SER A 101 0.63 -19.18 25.66
C SER A 101 -0.80 -18.91 26.13
N GLN A 102 -1.01 -17.86 26.92
CA GLN A 102 -2.34 -17.44 27.36
C GLN A 102 -3.16 -16.94 26.18
N PHE A 103 -2.59 -16.09 25.32
CA PHE A 103 -3.25 -15.58 24.13
C PHE A 103 -3.70 -16.70 23.18
N LYS A 104 -2.89 -17.75 23.00
CA LYS A 104 -3.27 -18.93 22.21
C LYS A 104 -4.61 -19.55 22.65
N ALA A 105 -4.92 -19.54 23.94
CA ALA A 105 -6.21 -20.04 24.42
C ALA A 105 -7.39 -19.21 23.91
N PHE A 106 -7.22 -17.88 23.80
CA PHE A 106 -8.23 -16.99 23.24
C PHE A 106 -8.37 -17.14 21.72
N GLN A 107 -7.24 -17.35 21.00
CA GLN A 107 -7.25 -17.63 19.56
C GLN A 107 -8.07 -18.90 19.26
N ASN A 108 -7.81 -19.97 20.01
CA ASN A 108 -8.58 -21.21 19.90
C ASN A 108 -10.05 -21.01 20.28
N PHE A 109 -10.35 -20.19 21.30
CA PHE A 109 -11.72 -19.93 21.76
C PHE A 109 -12.58 -19.21 20.72
N VAL A 110 -12.01 -18.26 19.97
CA VAL A 110 -12.72 -17.55 18.89
C VAL A 110 -12.56 -18.22 17.52
N GLU A 111 -11.97 -19.42 17.49
CA GLU A 111 -11.79 -20.23 16.28
C GLU A 111 -10.98 -19.54 15.15
N VAL A 112 -9.96 -18.75 15.52
CA VAL A 112 -8.99 -18.19 14.56
C VAL A 112 -7.68 -18.96 14.57
N ASP A 113 -6.98 -18.95 13.44
CA ASP A 113 -5.67 -19.59 13.33
C ASP A 113 -4.68 -19.06 14.38
N VAL A 114 -3.93 -19.99 14.97
CA VAL A 114 -2.96 -19.65 16.02
C VAL A 114 -1.76 -18.97 15.39
N HIS A 115 -1.67 -17.67 15.63
CA HIS A 115 -0.70 -16.80 15.00
C HIS A 115 0.00 -15.90 16.01
N LYS A 116 1.31 -15.71 15.82
CA LYS A 116 2.05 -14.67 16.55
C LYS A 116 1.70 -13.29 15.97
N ILE A 117 1.67 -12.28 16.83
CA ILE A 117 1.55 -10.89 16.42
C ILE A 117 2.83 -10.47 15.68
N LEU A 118 2.65 -9.85 14.52
CA LEU A 118 3.75 -9.40 13.67
C LEU A 118 4.33 -8.08 14.19
N ARG A 119 5.64 -7.91 14.00
CA ARG A 119 6.32 -6.65 14.30
C ARG A 119 5.88 -5.57 13.29
N PRO A 120 5.41 -4.40 13.74
CA PRO A 120 5.22 -3.26 12.84
C PRO A 120 6.56 -2.88 12.18
N ALA A 121 6.62 -2.89 10.86
CA ALA A 121 7.80 -2.44 10.13
C ALA A 121 7.82 -0.89 10.13
N GLN A 122 8.98 -0.31 10.45
CA GLN A 122 9.11 1.14 10.56
C GLN A 122 8.98 1.89 9.23
N THR A 123 9.24 1.23 8.08
CA THR A 123 9.42 1.93 6.79
C THR A 123 8.93 1.14 5.57
N ARG A 124 8.11 0.10 5.72
CA ARG A 124 7.68 -0.73 4.57
C ARG A 124 6.17 -0.99 4.61
N TRP A 125 5.44 -0.32 3.73
CA TRP A 125 3.98 -0.43 3.59
C TRP A 125 3.50 -1.86 3.27
N LEU A 126 4.28 -2.63 2.49
CA LEU A 126 3.99 -4.05 2.25
C LEU A 126 3.98 -4.88 3.55
N SER A 127 4.92 -4.58 4.46
CA SER A 127 4.93 -5.19 5.78
C SER A 127 3.81 -4.65 6.66
N LEU A 128 3.40 -3.39 6.48
CA LEU A 128 2.24 -2.83 7.18
C LEU A 128 0.94 -3.57 6.82
N SER A 129 0.73 -3.97 5.55
CA SER A 129 -0.44 -4.77 5.15
C SER A 129 -0.54 -6.04 5.98
N SER A 130 0.54 -6.82 6.03
CA SER A 130 0.55 -8.07 6.80
C SER A 130 0.29 -7.85 8.29
N VAL A 131 0.75 -6.73 8.86
CA VAL A 131 0.53 -6.38 10.28
C VAL A 131 -0.92 -5.99 10.52
N VAL A 132 -1.50 -5.16 9.66
CA VAL A 132 -2.92 -4.75 9.72
C VAL A 132 -3.83 -5.96 9.57
N ASP A 133 -3.59 -6.79 8.55
CA ASP A 133 -4.37 -8.00 8.30
C ASP A 133 -4.26 -8.97 9.49
N ARG A 134 -3.06 -9.17 10.04
CA ARG A 134 -2.85 -10.00 11.24
C ARG A 134 -3.58 -9.44 12.47
N LEU A 135 -3.59 -8.12 12.67
CA LEU A 135 -4.29 -7.52 13.81
C LEU A 135 -5.81 -7.63 13.65
N LEU A 136 -6.35 -7.45 12.45
CA LEU A 136 -7.77 -7.63 12.16
C LEU A 136 -8.21 -9.08 12.31
N GLU A 137 -7.44 -10.03 11.77
CA GLU A 137 -7.67 -11.47 11.91
C GLU A 137 -7.74 -11.89 13.39
N GLN A 138 -6.89 -11.30 14.21
CA GLN A 138 -6.75 -11.62 15.63
C GLN A 138 -7.56 -10.68 16.54
N TRP A 139 -8.38 -9.79 15.97
CA TRP A 139 -8.96 -8.65 16.71
C TRP A 139 -9.82 -9.09 17.88
N ASP A 140 -10.71 -10.06 17.66
CA ASP A 140 -11.65 -10.50 18.69
C ASP A 140 -10.95 -11.33 19.77
N ALA A 141 -9.94 -12.14 19.41
CA ALA A 141 -9.07 -12.81 20.38
C ALA A 141 -8.30 -11.79 21.24
N LEU A 142 -7.79 -10.73 20.63
CA LEU A 142 -7.08 -9.64 21.31
C LEU A 142 -8.01 -8.91 22.27
N ARG A 143 -9.23 -8.56 21.85
CA ARG A 143 -10.25 -7.93 22.71
C ARG A 143 -10.50 -8.77 23.96
N LEU A 144 -10.84 -10.04 23.80
CA LEU A 144 -11.13 -10.93 24.94
C LEU A 144 -9.93 -11.11 25.87
N TYR A 145 -8.73 -11.26 25.29
CA TYR A 145 -7.51 -11.37 26.08
C TYR A 145 -7.28 -10.11 26.93
N PHE A 146 -7.34 -8.92 26.33
CA PHE A 146 -7.11 -7.68 27.06
C PHE A 146 -8.27 -7.30 28.00
N ASP A 147 -9.51 -7.72 27.71
CA ASP A 147 -10.63 -7.63 28.65
C ASP A 147 -10.36 -8.43 29.93
N SER A 148 -9.80 -9.65 29.79
CA SER A 148 -9.39 -10.47 30.95
C SER A 148 -8.22 -9.89 31.75
N LYS A 149 -7.51 -8.91 31.17
CA LYS A 149 -6.29 -8.29 31.72
C LYS A 149 -6.45 -6.82 32.08
N ARG A 150 -7.61 -6.22 31.86
CA ARG A 150 -7.86 -4.77 32.05
C ARG A 150 -7.61 -4.28 33.48
N LEU A 151 -7.68 -5.16 34.48
CA LEU A 151 -7.46 -4.82 35.88
C LEU A 151 -6.02 -5.07 36.35
N ASP A 152 -5.23 -5.82 35.57
CA ASP A 152 -3.90 -6.25 35.97
C ASP A 152 -2.88 -5.10 35.86
N ASP A 153 -2.99 -4.25 34.84
CA ASP A 153 -2.05 -3.16 34.55
C ASP A 153 -2.68 -2.05 33.67
N ARG A 154 -2.15 -0.82 33.80
CA ARG A 154 -2.51 0.35 33.00
C ARG A 154 -2.25 0.13 31.51
N GLU A 155 -1.13 -0.48 31.10
CA GLU A 155 -0.84 -0.75 29.69
C GLU A 155 -1.94 -1.60 29.05
N CYS A 156 -2.33 -2.68 29.72
CA CYS A 156 -3.41 -3.56 29.26
C CYS A 156 -4.75 -2.84 29.15
N ARG A 157 -5.04 -1.91 30.06
CA ARG A 157 -6.27 -1.11 30.05
C ARG A 157 -6.31 -0.13 28.87
N GLU A 158 -5.20 0.52 28.55
CA GLU A 158 -5.14 1.44 27.40
C GLU A 158 -5.27 0.67 26.07
N ILE A 159 -4.60 -0.47 25.95
CA ILE A 159 -4.75 -1.35 24.77
C ILE A 159 -6.20 -1.82 24.64
N GLN A 160 -6.80 -2.27 25.74
CA GLN A 160 -8.21 -2.71 25.78
C GLN A 160 -9.15 -1.60 25.32
N LYS A 161 -8.97 -0.37 25.82
CA LYS A 161 -9.79 0.78 25.45
C LYS A 161 -9.75 1.02 23.94
N ARG A 162 -8.56 1.00 23.33
CA ARG A 162 -8.38 1.21 21.88
C ARG A 162 -8.92 0.06 21.04
N LEU A 163 -8.78 -1.20 21.47
CA LEU A 163 -9.34 -2.36 20.76
C LEU A 163 -10.88 -2.39 20.77
N ASN A 164 -11.49 -1.71 21.74
CA ASN A 164 -12.94 -1.54 21.86
C ASN A 164 -13.44 -0.24 21.24
N ASP A 165 -12.57 0.59 20.66
CA ASP A 165 -12.96 1.80 19.93
C ASP A 165 -13.33 1.43 18.47
N PRO A 166 -14.59 1.61 18.06
CA PRO A 166 -15.02 1.31 16.70
C PRO A 166 -14.34 2.15 15.62
N ILE A 167 -13.96 3.40 15.94
CA ILE A 167 -13.29 4.28 14.99
C ILE A 167 -11.88 3.76 14.71
N ILE A 168 -11.17 3.31 15.74
CA ILE A 168 -9.87 2.66 15.56
C ILE A 168 -10.03 1.38 14.71
N LYS A 169 -11.03 0.54 14.99
CA LYS A 169 -11.30 -0.64 14.15
C LYS A 169 -11.67 -0.25 12.71
N ALA A 170 -12.37 0.86 12.51
CA ALA A 170 -12.71 1.39 11.20
C ALA A 170 -11.44 1.78 10.42
N TYR A 171 -10.48 2.45 11.06
CA TYR A 171 -9.18 2.75 10.44
C TYR A 171 -8.43 1.49 10.02
N TYR A 172 -8.40 0.44 10.85
CA TYR A 172 -7.77 -0.83 10.46
C TYR A 172 -8.48 -1.48 9.27
N CYS A 173 -9.82 -1.47 9.25
CA CYS A 173 -10.61 -1.94 8.10
C CYS A 173 -10.32 -1.14 6.82
N PHE A 174 -10.26 0.19 6.92
CA PHE A 174 -9.89 1.08 5.81
C PHE A 174 -8.49 0.76 5.31
N LEU A 175 -7.54 0.65 6.23
CA LEU A 175 -6.15 0.32 5.95
C LEU A 175 -6.07 -1.00 5.20
N SER A 176 -6.65 -2.10 5.70
CA SER A 176 -6.64 -3.40 5.02
C SER A 176 -7.21 -3.32 3.60
N TRP A 177 -8.35 -2.64 3.44
CA TRP A 177 -9.00 -2.46 2.14
C TRP A 177 -8.18 -1.64 1.15
N MET A 178 -7.56 -0.55 1.60
CA MET A 178 -6.75 0.33 0.75
C MET A 178 -5.38 -0.29 0.44
N LEU A 179 -4.71 -0.84 1.46
CA LEU A 179 -3.44 -1.55 1.39
C LEU A 179 -3.48 -2.66 0.34
N TYR A 180 -4.56 -3.43 0.31
CA TYR A 180 -4.74 -4.54 -0.63
C TYR A 180 -4.61 -4.10 -2.10
N LYS A 181 -5.10 -2.90 -2.47
CA LYS A 181 -4.97 -2.36 -3.84
C LYS A 181 -3.52 -2.15 -4.23
N PHE A 182 -2.72 -1.58 -3.32
CA PHE A 182 -1.28 -1.36 -3.52
C PHE A 182 -0.49 -2.67 -3.45
N ALA A 183 -0.82 -3.55 -2.52
CA ALA A 183 -0.19 -4.85 -2.37
C ALA A 183 -0.38 -5.72 -3.63
N ASN A 184 -1.60 -5.72 -4.21
CA ASN A 184 -1.89 -6.41 -5.46
C ASN A 184 -1.12 -5.82 -6.65
N ALA A 185 -1.13 -4.49 -6.80
CA ALA A 185 -0.37 -3.84 -7.87
C ALA A 185 1.11 -4.18 -7.75
N ASN A 186 1.66 -4.09 -6.53
CA ASN A 186 3.05 -4.43 -6.27
C ASN A 186 3.36 -5.92 -6.51
N ALA A 187 2.50 -6.85 -6.06
CA ALA A 187 2.67 -8.28 -6.30
C ALA A 187 2.67 -8.62 -7.79
N TYR A 188 1.78 -7.98 -8.56
CA TYR A 188 1.73 -8.12 -10.01
C TYR A 188 3.05 -7.65 -10.66
N PHE A 189 3.55 -6.47 -10.29
CA PHE A 189 4.84 -5.94 -10.77
C PHE A 189 6.08 -6.72 -10.27
N GLN A 190 5.95 -7.46 -9.17
CA GLN A 190 7.01 -8.35 -8.64
C GLN A 190 6.97 -9.76 -9.23
N SER A 191 6.00 -10.06 -10.10
CA SER A 191 5.90 -11.37 -10.73
C SER A 191 7.09 -11.66 -11.66
N GLU A 192 7.36 -12.94 -11.88
CA GLU A 192 8.38 -13.40 -12.83
C GLU A 192 8.00 -13.19 -14.31
N SER A 193 6.82 -12.63 -14.56
CA SER A 193 6.34 -12.32 -15.91
C SER A 193 6.86 -10.98 -16.39
N THR A 194 6.85 -10.77 -17.70
CA THR A 194 6.99 -9.43 -18.24
C THR A 194 5.80 -8.60 -17.84
N VAL A 195 6.04 -7.51 -17.13
CA VAL A 195 4.96 -6.60 -16.74
C VAL A 195 5.05 -5.22 -17.40
N ILE A 196 6.19 -4.87 -17.98
CA ILE A 196 6.48 -3.51 -18.46
C ILE A 196 5.56 -3.01 -19.59
N THR A 197 5.06 -3.89 -20.45
CA THR A 197 4.12 -3.54 -21.54
C THR A 197 2.74 -3.17 -20.98
N GLU A 198 2.33 -3.85 -19.93
CA GLU A 198 1.09 -3.59 -19.19
C GLU A 198 1.26 -2.52 -18.11
N MET A 199 2.50 -2.13 -17.79
CA MET A 199 2.81 -1.24 -16.67
C MET A 199 2.14 0.11 -16.78
N HIS A 200 2.21 0.76 -17.94
CA HIS A 200 1.51 2.03 -18.15
C HIS A 200 0.00 1.88 -17.94
N THR A 201 -0.59 0.81 -18.49
CA THR A 201 -2.02 0.50 -18.35
C THR A 201 -2.39 0.27 -16.90
N LYS A 202 -1.65 -0.57 -16.17
CA LYS A 202 -1.92 -0.89 -14.76
C LYS A 202 -1.72 0.30 -13.83
N MET A 203 -0.70 1.13 -14.06
CA MET A 203 -0.50 2.36 -13.29
C MET A 203 -1.61 3.38 -13.57
N ARG A 204 -2.02 3.53 -14.84
CA ARG A 204 -3.15 4.36 -15.24
C ARG A 204 -4.44 3.88 -14.59
N ASP A 205 -4.69 2.58 -14.59
CA ASP A 205 -5.88 1.98 -13.97
C ASP A 205 -5.86 2.17 -12.45
N LEU A 206 -4.73 1.97 -11.79
CA LEU A 206 -4.59 2.22 -10.35
C LEU A 206 -4.87 3.69 -10.03
N TYR A 207 -4.25 4.62 -10.75
CA TYR A 207 -4.48 6.06 -10.55
C TYR A 207 -5.94 6.43 -10.74
N ARG A 208 -6.57 5.98 -11.84
CA ARG A 208 -8.01 6.19 -12.08
C ARG A 208 -8.86 5.58 -10.99
N ASN A 209 -8.54 4.37 -10.54
CA ASN A 209 -9.29 3.72 -9.48
C ASN A 209 -9.19 4.48 -8.16
N LEU A 210 -8.05 5.13 -7.85
CA LEU A 210 -7.91 5.98 -6.67
C LEU A 210 -8.72 7.27 -6.80
N ILE A 211 -8.65 7.95 -7.96
CA ILE A 211 -9.40 9.20 -8.17
C ILE A 211 -10.92 8.96 -8.11
N LYS A 212 -11.43 7.84 -8.64
CA LYS A 212 -12.86 7.47 -8.55
C LYS A 212 -13.37 7.30 -7.11
N LEU A 213 -12.49 7.13 -6.13
CA LEU A 213 -12.91 7.01 -4.72
C LEU A 213 -13.27 8.35 -4.10
N VAL A 214 -12.74 9.45 -4.65
CA VAL A 214 -12.81 10.78 -4.02
C VAL A 214 -13.33 11.87 -4.94
N MET A 215 -13.32 11.67 -6.26
CA MET A 215 -13.81 12.63 -7.25
C MET A 215 -15.02 12.11 -8.02
N GLN A 216 -15.87 13.05 -8.45
CA GLN A 216 -17.06 12.80 -9.25
C GLN A 216 -16.70 12.27 -10.65
N PRO A 217 -17.56 11.46 -11.30
CA PRO A 217 -17.27 10.82 -12.59
C PRO A 217 -16.94 11.80 -13.73
N GLU A 218 -17.36 13.05 -13.63
CA GLU A 218 -17.17 14.12 -14.61
C GLU A 218 -15.68 14.39 -14.87
N CYS A 219 -14.82 14.21 -13.87
CA CYS A 219 -13.36 14.36 -14.04
C CYS A 219 -12.74 13.26 -14.92
N MET A 220 -13.49 12.19 -15.23
CA MET A 220 -13.01 11.01 -15.95
C MET A 220 -13.63 10.82 -17.34
N LEU A 221 -14.34 11.82 -17.85
CA LEU A 221 -14.93 11.76 -19.18
C LEU A 221 -13.87 11.68 -20.29
N ASP A 222 -12.71 12.29 -20.09
CA ASP A 222 -11.59 12.21 -21.02
C ASP A 222 -10.67 11.04 -20.71
N ASP A 223 -10.17 10.41 -21.77
CA ASP A 223 -9.33 9.26 -21.63
C ASP A 223 -7.86 9.62 -21.26
N LYS A 224 -7.45 10.87 -21.43
CA LYS A 224 -6.08 11.31 -21.14
C LYS A 224 -5.89 11.72 -19.68
N LEU A 225 -4.79 11.24 -19.08
CA LEU A 225 -4.46 11.49 -17.67
C LEU A 225 -4.06 12.94 -17.37
N ASP A 226 -3.51 13.66 -18.34
CA ASP A 226 -3.06 15.05 -18.18
C ASP A 226 -4.20 16.06 -17.99
N LYS A 227 -5.44 15.64 -18.23
CA LYS A 227 -6.64 16.46 -18.01
C LYS A 227 -7.30 16.24 -16.66
N ILE A 228 -6.87 15.22 -15.91
CA ILE A 228 -7.37 14.96 -14.56
C ILE A 228 -6.58 15.88 -13.62
N ASP A 229 -7.26 16.85 -13.01
CA ASP A 229 -6.71 17.66 -11.93
C ASP A 229 -7.17 17.10 -10.58
N PRO A 230 -6.33 16.31 -9.89
CA PRO A 230 -6.70 15.70 -8.61
C PRO A 230 -6.78 16.72 -7.46
N THR A 231 -6.43 17.99 -7.69
CA THR A 231 -6.47 19.05 -6.68
C THR A 231 -7.71 19.94 -6.81
N ASN A 232 -8.55 19.70 -7.81
CA ASN A 232 -9.78 20.46 -8.00
C ASN A 232 -10.88 19.97 -7.04
N GLU A 233 -10.95 20.61 -5.88
CA GLU A 233 -11.91 20.30 -4.81
C GLU A 233 -13.38 20.42 -5.25
N ASN A 234 -13.69 21.23 -6.28
CA ASN A 234 -15.06 21.37 -6.79
C ASN A 234 -15.62 20.08 -7.39
N LEU A 235 -14.73 19.15 -7.76
CA LEU A 235 -15.08 17.86 -8.34
C LEU A 235 -14.97 16.74 -7.30
N TYR A 236 -14.81 17.04 -6.01
CA TYR A 236 -14.81 16.02 -4.97
C TYR A 236 -16.24 15.51 -4.70
N LEU A 237 -16.31 14.26 -4.28
CA LEU A 237 -17.54 13.70 -3.71
C LEU A 237 -17.81 14.34 -2.34
N ASN A 238 -19.08 14.42 -1.95
CA ASN A 238 -19.41 14.75 -0.56
C ASN A 238 -18.87 13.64 0.35
N LEU A 239 -18.53 13.98 1.59
CA LEU A 239 -17.97 13.01 2.54
C LEU A 239 -18.88 11.79 2.74
N ASP A 240 -20.19 12.00 2.77
CA ASP A 240 -21.20 10.93 2.93
C ASP A 240 -21.27 9.97 1.73
N ASP A 241 -20.85 10.43 0.56
CA ASP A 241 -20.84 9.65 -0.68
C ASP A 241 -19.53 8.86 -0.87
N ILE A 242 -18.50 9.11 -0.06
CA ILE A 242 -17.20 8.45 -0.17
C ILE A 242 -17.30 7.01 0.34
N TYR A 243 -17.03 6.06 -0.55
CA TYR A 243 -16.98 4.65 -0.20
C TYR A 243 -15.59 4.24 0.34
N LEU A 244 -15.53 3.94 1.63
CA LEU A 244 -14.30 3.54 2.36
C LEU A 244 -14.17 2.02 2.57
N GLY A 245 -15.05 1.22 1.99
CA GLY A 245 -15.08 -0.23 2.16
C GLY A 245 -16.14 -0.73 3.17
N LEU A 246 -16.58 -1.98 2.99
CA LEU A 246 -17.61 -2.61 3.82
C LEU A 246 -17.24 -2.66 5.31
N GLY A 247 -15.97 -2.92 5.62
CA GLY A 247 -15.49 -3.00 7.00
C GLY A 247 -15.65 -1.69 7.75
N VAL A 248 -15.35 -0.56 7.10
CA VAL A 248 -15.52 0.80 7.63
C VAL A 248 -17.00 1.08 7.84
N ARG A 249 -17.83 0.86 6.80
CA ARG A 249 -19.28 1.09 6.87
C ARG A 249 -19.93 0.31 8.04
N LYS A 250 -19.50 -0.93 8.27
CA LYS A 250 -19.96 -1.73 9.40
C LYS A 250 -19.63 -1.08 10.75
N GLN A 251 -18.42 -0.52 10.91
CA GLN A 251 -18.04 0.15 12.16
C GLN A 251 -18.78 1.48 12.34
N LEU A 252 -18.90 2.29 11.30
CA LEU A 252 -19.62 3.58 11.36
C LEU A 252 -21.12 3.39 11.63
N SER A 253 -21.71 2.29 11.17
CA SER A 253 -23.11 1.95 11.45
C SER A 253 -23.39 1.51 12.89
N LEU A 254 -22.37 1.37 13.75
CA LEU A 254 -22.58 1.00 15.15
C LEU A 254 -23.27 2.15 15.90
N PRO A 255 -24.26 1.86 16.78
CA PRO A 255 -25.04 2.91 17.46
C PRO A 255 -24.17 3.89 18.26
N GLU A 256 -23.09 3.41 18.87
CA GLU A 256 -22.13 4.20 19.64
C GLU A 256 -21.30 5.17 18.78
N VAL A 257 -21.28 5.00 17.45
CA VAL A 257 -20.65 5.92 16.50
C VAL A 257 -21.71 6.81 15.83
N ALA A 258 -22.78 6.21 15.31
CA ALA A 258 -23.84 6.92 14.60
C ALA A 258 -24.54 8.00 15.46
N ASN A 259 -24.59 7.79 16.78
CA ASN A 259 -25.15 8.79 17.70
C ASN A 259 -24.21 9.97 18.00
N ASN A 260 -22.90 9.83 17.75
CA ASN A 260 -21.91 10.91 17.91
C ASN A 260 -21.78 11.79 16.66
N GLU A 261 -22.27 11.35 15.48
CA GLU A 261 -22.25 12.18 14.25
C GLU A 261 -23.14 13.43 14.37
N ASN A 262 -24.13 13.43 15.28
CA ASN A 262 -24.96 14.61 15.57
C ASN A 262 -24.25 15.69 16.41
N ASP A 263 -23.05 15.43 16.94
CA ASP A 263 -22.27 16.36 17.77
C ASP A 263 -20.99 16.87 17.05
N ILE A 264 -20.69 16.42 15.82
CA ILE A 264 -19.44 16.73 15.08
C ILE A 264 -19.70 17.43 13.72
N LEU A 265 -20.95 17.75 13.38
CA LEU A 265 -21.31 18.68 12.31
C LEU A 265 -21.72 20.04 12.87
#